data_AF-A0A1F4WKV3-F1
#
_entry.id   AF-A0A1F4WKV3-F1
#
_cell.length_a   1.000
_cell.length_b   1.000
_cell.length_c   1.000
_cell.angle_alpha   90.00
_cell.angle_beta   90.00
_cell.angle_gamma   90.00
#
_symmetry.space_group_name_H-M   'P 1'
#
loop_
_entity.id
_entity.type
_entity.pdbx_description
1 polymer ?
#
loop_
_entity_poly.entity_id
_entity_poly.type
_entity_poly.pdbx_seq_one_letter_code
_entity_poly.pdbx_strand_id
1 'polypeptide(L)'
;AFEIKALTQLGFGPELFQCAHCTEPLSAEKYFQASLGGMVCRDCFEDGILLTDEQLLFVRDLSRLNWNELSRLRFEAHHLTDSEKILSYYLREILEKEIAASDFVRQAKQELVVSTS
;
A
#
# COMPACT_ATOMS: atom_id res chain seq x y z
N ALA A 1 -3.48 -1.85 -7.06
CA ALA A 1 -4.58 -0.85 -7.13
C ALA A 1 -5.93 -1.48 -6.83
N PHE A 2 -6.22 -2.65 -7.42
CA PHE A 2 -7.42 -3.42 -7.11
C PHE A 2 -7.54 -3.73 -5.62
N GLU A 3 -6.45 -4.13 -4.98
CA GLU A 3 -6.38 -4.52 -3.58
C GLU A 3 -6.91 -3.42 -2.66
N ILE A 4 -6.31 -2.21 -2.74
CA ILE A 4 -6.71 -1.10 -1.87
C ILE A 4 -8.15 -0.66 -2.12
N LYS A 5 -8.61 -0.67 -3.37
CA LYS A 5 -9.99 -0.32 -3.71
C LYS A 5 -10.98 -1.35 -3.17
N ALA A 6 -10.67 -2.64 -3.30
CA ALA A 6 -11.49 -3.71 -2.76
C ALA A 6 -11.59 -3.63 -1.23
N LEU A 7 -10.45 -3.43 -0.55
CA LEU A 7 -10.41 -3.23 0.89
C LEU A 7 -11.26 -2.04 1.33
N THR A 8 -11.12 -0.88 0.67
CA THR A 8 -11.93 0.30 0.97
C THR A 8 -13.43 0.04 0.80
N GLN A 9 -13.85 -0.64 -0.27
CA GLN A 9 -15.26 -0.98 -0.51
C GLN A 9 -15.84 -1.95 0.54
N LEU A 10 -14.99 -2.80 1.12
CA LEU A 10 -15.37 -3.74 2.17
C LEU A 10 -15.31 -3.13 3.58
N GLY A 11 -14.93 -1.86 3.72
CA GLY A 11 -14.77 -1.20 5.02
C GLY A 11 -13.43 -1.46 5.72
N PHE A 12 -12.46 -2.05 5.02
CA PHE A 12 -11.12 -2.37 5.53
C PHE A 12 -10.02 -1.49 4.91
N GLY A 13 -10.37 -0.39 4.26
CA GLY A 13 -9.39 0.52 3.66
C GLY A 13 -8.49 1.18 4.73
N PRO A 14 -7.20 1.39 4.46
CA PRO A 14 -6.32 2.05 5.43
C PRO A 14 -6.59 3.56 5.52
N GLU A 15 -6.34 4.15 6.69
CA GLU A 15 -6.27 5.60 6.86
C GLU A 15 -4.97 6.14 6.22
N LEU A 16 -5.09 7.14 5.33
CA LEU A 16 -3.97 7.64 4.53
C LEU A 16 -3.72 9.14 4.69
N PHE A 17 -4.61 9.89 5.36
CA PHE A 17 -4.61 11.35 5.40
C PHE A 17 -4.17 11.91 6.75
N GLN A 18 -4.57 11.25 7.84
CA GLN A 18 -4.25 11.62 9.21
C GLN A 18 -3.62 10.44 9.96
N CYS A 19 -3.12 10.68 11.18
CA CYS A 19 -2.66 9.60 12.03
C CYS A 19 -3.85 8.70 12.41
N ALA A 20 -3.75 7.41 12.10
CA ALA A 20 -4.78 6.42 12.42
C ALA A 20 -4.98 6.22 13.93
N HIS A 21 -3.99 6.62 14.74
CA HIS A 21 -4.02 6.51 16.20
C HIS A 21 -4.58 7.77 16.88
N CYS A 22 -3.97 8.93 16.65
CA CYS A 22 -4.32 10.17 17.36
C CYS A 22 -5.13 11.17 16.54
N THR A 23 -5.39 10.89 15.26
CA THR A 23 -6.14 11.74 14.30
C THR A 23 -5.48 13.08 13.94
N GLU A 24 -4.30 13.38 14.49
CA GLU A 24 -3.53 14.56 14.11
C GLU A 24 -2.98 14.46 12.68
N PRO A 25 -2.66 15.61 12.03
CA PRO A 25 -1.99 15.62 10.75
C PRO A 25 -0.67 14.83 10.76
N LEU A 26 -0.32 14.23 9.62
CA LEU A 26 0.94 13.51 9.49
C LEU A 26 2.14 14.47 9.54
N SER A 27 3.14 14.10 10.33
CA SER A 27 4.44 14.77 10.39
C SER A 27 5.26 14.53 9.12
N ALA A 28 6.37 15.27 8.96
CA ALA A 28 7.31 15.07 7.85
C ALA A 28 7.79 13.61 7.77
N GLU A 29 8.25 13.08 8.91
CA GLU A 29 8.45 11.64 9.12
C GLU A 29 7.11 11.00 9.45
N LYS A 30 6.71 10.00 8.68
CA LYS A 30 5.41 9.33 8.79
C LYS A 30 5.55 7.89 8.36
N TYR A 31 4.78 7.03 9.01
CA TYR A 31 4.97 5.60 8.90
C TYR A 31 3.66 4.93 8.53
N PHE A 32 3.72 3.83 7.81
CA PHE A 32 2.58 2.96 7.60
C PHE A 32 2.67 1.80 8.60
N GLN A 33 1.73 1.76 9.54
CA GLN A 33 1.65 0.73 10.57
C GLN A 33 0.33 -0.03 10.38
N ALA A 34 0.43 -1.25 9.83
CA ALA A 34 -0.74 -2.02 9.44
C ALA A 34 -1.63 -2.37 10.63
N SER A 35 -1.04 -2.67 11.79
CA SER A 35 -1.75 -2.99 13.04
C SER A 35 -2.59 -1.83 13.59
N LEU A 36 -2.27 -0.59 13.21
CA LEU A 36 -3.07 0.61 13.52
C LEU A 36 -3.98 1.03 12.38
N GLY A 37 -4.03 0.26 11.29
CA GLY A 37 -4.97 0.50 10.19
C GLY A 37 -4.55 1.61 9.22
N GLY A 38 -3.28 2.03 9.18
CA GLY A 38 -2.84 3.01 8.19
C GLY A 38 -1.62 3.83 8.57
N MET A 39 -1.65 5.11 8.17
CA MET A 39 -0.58 6.07 8.41
C MET A 39 -0.55 6.51 9.87
N VAL A 40 0.65 6.64 10.44
CA VAL A 40 0.87 7.15 11.80
C VAL A 40 1.92 8.26 11.80
N CYS A 41 1.72 9.26 12.67
CA CYS A 41 2.70 10.30 12.92
C CYS A 41 3.89 9.74 13.72
N ARG A 42 4.98 10.51 13.78
CA ARG A 42 6.19 10.13 14.52
C ARG A 42 5.93 9.83 15.99
N ASP A 43 5.03 10.57 16.62
CA ASP A 43 4.76 10.45 18.06
C ASP A 43 3.93 9.20 18.42
N CYS A 44 3.20 8.64 17.46
CA CYS A 44 2.40 7.43 17.63
C CYS A 44 3.02 6.19 16.99
N PHE A 45 4.23 6.31 16.43
CA PHE A 45 4.89 5.22 15.75
C PHE A 45 5.47 4.22 16.76
N GLU A 46 5.17 2.95 16.55
CA GLU A 46 5.77 1.84 17.31
C GLU A 46 6.54 0.89 16.39
N ASP A 47 5.96 0.53 15.24
CA ASP A 47 6.55 -0.34 14.23
C ASP A 47 5.91 -0.08 12.87
N GLY A 48 6.57 -0.44 11.78
CA GLY A 48 6.05 -0.28 10.43
C GLY A 48 7.07 0.30 9.46
N ILE A 49 6.56 0.87 8.36
CA ILE A 49 7.38 1.26 7.21
C ILE A 49 7.41 2.79 7.13
N LEU A 50 8.60 3.40 7.12
CA LEU A 50 8.74 4.83 6.83
C LEU A 50 8.34 5.09 5.37
N LEU A 51 7.43 6.05 5.14
CA LEU A 51 7.00 6.44 3.80
C LEU A 51 7.48 7.84 3.42
N THR A 52 7.98 7.96 2.20
CA THR A 52 8.19 9.27 1.57
C THR A 52 6.85 9.90 1.21
N ASP A 53 6.85 11.22 0.96
CA ASP A 53 5.64 11.92 0.47
C ASP A 53 5.15 11.35 -0.86
N GLU A 54 6.07 10.98 -1.74
CA GLU A 54 5.79 10.42 -3.05
C GLU A 54 5.13 9.04 -2.97
N GLN A 55 5.65 8.16 -2.11
CA GLN A 55 5.03 6.85 -1.85
C GLN A 55 3.62 7.01 -1.28
N LEU A 56 3.44 7.93 -0.33
CA LEU A 56 2.13 8.19 0.25
C LEU A 56 1.15 8.78 -0.77
N LEU A 57 1.59 9.74 -1.58
CA LEU A 57 0.78 10.32 -2.66
C LEU A 57 0.33 9.22 -3.64
N PHE A 58 1.24 8.36 -4.03
CA PHE A 58 0.94 7.25 -4.93
C PHE A 58 -0.12 6.30 -4.35
N VAL A 59 0.01 5.88 -3.09
CA VAL A 59 -1.00 5.01 -2.45
C VAL A 59 -2.36 5.71 -2.31
N ARG A 60 -2.36 7.03 -2.04
CA ARG A 60 -3.60 7.85 -2.04
C ARG A 60 -4.25 7.89 -3.41
N ASP A 61 -3.47 8.04 -4.48
CA ASP A 61 -3.96 8.02 -5.86
C ASP A 61 -4.57 6.66 -6.21
N LEU A 62 -3.89 5.56 -5.85
CA LEU A 62 -4.43 4.21 -6.01
C LEU A 62 -5.77 4.03 -5.29
N SER A 63 -5.94 4.63 -4.11
CA SER A 63 -7.19 4.58 -3.34
C SER A 63 -8.30 5.43 -3.98
N ARG A 64 -8.01 6.69 -4.33
CA ARG A 64 -9.03 7.70 -4.70
C ARG A 64 -9.38 7.74 -6.18
N LEU A 65 -8.41 7.61 -7.08
CA LEU A 65 -8.63 7.83 -8.51
C LEU A 65 -9.42 6.68 -9.14
N ASN A 66 -10.33 6.97 -10.05
CA ASN A 66 -11.02 5.94 -10.80
C ASN A 66 -10.09 5.27 -11.83
N TRP A 67 -10.53 4.16 -12.43
CA TRP A 67 -9.73 3.39 -13.38
C TRP A 67 -9.32 4.18 -14.64
N ASN A 68 -10.15 5.11 -15.10
CA ASN A 68 -9.84 5.96 -16.24
C ASN A 68 -8.78 7.01 -15.90
N GLU A 69 -8.78 7.52 -14.67
CA GLU A 69 -7.75 8.44 -14.17
C GLU A 69 -6.42 7.71 -13.97
N LEU A 70 -6.43 6.55 -13.31
CA LEU A 70 -5.23 5.74 -13.06
C LEU A 70 -4.54 5.30 -14.35
N SER A 71 -5.32 4.92 -15.37
CA SER A 71 -4.75 4.47 -16.67
C SER A 71 -4.04 5.57 -17.44
N ARG A 72 -4.26 6.85 -17.09
CA ARG A 72 -3.60 8.00 -17.72
C ARG A 72 -2.34 8.44 -17.00
N LEU A 73 -2.13 7.98 -15.76
CA LEU A 73 -0.94 8.33 -15.00
C LEU A 73 0.27 7.55 -15.51
N ARG A 74 1.39 8.25 -15.63
CA ARG A 74 2.69 7.62 -15.87
C ARG A 74 3.35 7.41 -14.52
N PHE A 75 3.68 6.16 -14.24
CA PHE A 75 4.31 5.76 -13.00
C PHE A 75 5.69 5.20 -13.29
N GLU A 76 6.66 5.57 -12.46
CA GLU A 76 7.93 4.88 -12.45
C GLU A 76 7.79 3.49 -11.83
N ALA A 77 8.63 2.55 -12.27
CA ALA A 77 8.58 1.16 -11.82
C ALA A 77 8.79 1.03 -10.30
N HIS A 78 9.52 1.96 -9.68
CA HIS A 78 9.80 1.94 -8.26
C HIS A 78 8.54 2.24 -7.42
N HIS A 79 7.66 3.15 -7.85
CA HIS A 79 6.38 3.38 -7.15
C HIS A 79 5.48 2.15 -7.13
N LEU A 80 5.44 1.40 -8.24
CA LEU A 80 4.68 0.15 -8.33
C LEU A 80 5.22 -0.89 -7.35
N THR A 81 6.55 -1.02 -7.27
CA THR A 81 7.20 -1.98 -6.38
C THR A 81 6.96 -1.62 -4.90
N ASP A 82 7.08 -0.35 -4.54
CA ASP A 82 6.92 0.08 -3.15
C ASP A 82 5.46 0.01 -2.69
N SER A 83 4.52 0.39 -3.55
CA SER A 83 3.09 0.21 -3.27
C SER A 83 2.69 -1.27 -3.17
N GLU A 84 3.23 -2.16 -4.00
CA GLU A 84 3.00 -3.61 -3.89
C GLU A 84 3.45 -4.13 -2.52
N LYS A 85 4.60 -3.67 -2.00
CA LYS A 85 5.08 -4.03 -0.66
C LYS A 85 4.12 -3.55 0.44
N ILE A 86 3.73 -2.27 0.41
CA ILE A 86 2.84 -1.67 1.42
C ILE A 86 1.48 -2.38 1.44
N LEU A 87 0.86 -2.57 0.26
CA LEU A 87 -0.44 -3.21 0.15
C LEU A 87 -0.40 -4.70 0.52
N SER A 88 0.68 -5.40 0.17
CA SER A 88 0.87 -6.80 0.56
C SER A 88 1.06 -6.95 2.07
N TYR A 89 1.83 -6.05 2.68
CA TYR A 89 1.99 -5.97 4.13
C TYR A 89 0.64 -5.74 4.82
N TYR A 90 -0.14 -4.78 4.34
CA TYR A 90 -1.46 -4.49 4.89
C TYR A 90 -2.46 -5.64 4.71
N LEU A 91 -2.50 -6.26 3.53
CA LEU A 91 -3.37 -7.41 3.27
C LEU A 91 -3.07 -8.59 4.19
N ARG A 92 -1.79 -8.84 4.48
CA ARG A 92 -1.37 -9.90 5.39
C ARG A 92 -1.88 -9.65 6.81
N GLU A 93 -1.81 -8.40 7.26
CA GLU A 93 -2.36 -7.99 8.56
C GLU A 93 -3.87 -8.24 8.62
N ILE A 94 -4.63 -7.71 7.66
CA ILE A 94 -6.10 -7.82 7.63
C ILE A 94 -6.58 -9.27 7.51
N LEU A 95 -5.86 -10.10 6.75
CA LEU A 95 -6.25 -11.47 6.53
C LEU A 95 -5.76 -12.42 7.63
N GLU A 96 -4.84 -11.97 8.49
CA GLU A 96 -4.10 -12.77 9.47
C GLU A 96 -3.47 -14.04 8.87
N LYS A 97 -3.26 -14.05 7.55
CA LYS A 97 -2.75 -15.19 6.78
C LYS A 97 -2.13 -14.73 5.47
N GLU A 98 -1.25 -15.56 4.91
CA GLU A 98 -0.72 -15.32 3.57
C GLU A 98 -1.76 -15.65 2.49
N ILE A 99 -1.76 -14.85 1.42
CA ILE A 99 -2.60 -15.11 0.25
C ILE A 99 -1.88 -16.14 -0.62
N ALA A 100 -2.35 -17.39 -0.63
CA ALA A 100 -1.75 -18.47 -1.41
C ALA A 100 -1.59 -18.12 -2.92
N ALA A 101 -2.51 -17.33 -3.47
CA ALA A 101 -2.44 -16.88 -4.86
C ALA A 101 -1.26 -15.91 -5.12
N SER A 102 -0.81 -15.16 -4.11
CA SER A 102 0.30 -14.22 -4.25
C SER A 102 1.63 -14.93 -4.49
N ASP A 103 1.84 -16.11 -3.90
CA ASP A 103 3.03 -16.92 -4.14
C ASP A 103 3.07 -17.46 -5.56
N PHE A 104 1.92 -17.96 -6.05
CA PHE A 104 1.78 -18.40 -7.43
C PHE A 104 2.08 -17.26 -8.43
N VAL A 105 1.51 -16.07 -8.21
CA VAL A 105 1.77 -14.90 -9.07
C VAL A 105 3.25 -14.49 -9.03
N ARG A 106 3.88 -14.50 -7.84
CA ARG A 106 5.31 -14.18 -7.69
C ARG A 106 6.19 -15.15 -8.46
N GLN A 107 5.90 -16.46 -8.36
CA GLN A 107 6.62 -17.49 -9.09
C GLN A 107 6.44 -17.34 -10.61
N ALA A 108 5.21 -17.14 -11.08
CA ALA A 108 4.92 -16.92 -12.49
C ALA A 108 5.64 -15.69 -13.07
N LYS A 109 5.70 -14.57 -12.31
CA LYS A 109 6.47 -13.38 -12.70
C LYS A 109 7.98 -13.71 -12.86
N GLN A 110 8.55 -14.52 -11.97
CA GLN A 110 9.97 -14.90 -12.03
C GLN A 110 10.27 -15.79 -13.24
N GLU A 111 9.42 -16.76 -13.54
CA GLU A 111 9.58 -17.65 -14.70
C GLU A 111 9.47 -16.89 -16.03
N LEU A 112 8.59 -15.89 -16.12
CA LEU A 112 8.46 -15.02 -17.29
C LEU A 112 9.74 -14.21 -17.55
N VAL A 113 10.37 -13.64 -16.50
CA VAL A 113 11.62 -12.86 -16.63
C VAL A 113 12.78 -13.73 -17.13
N VAL A 114 12.86 -14.98 -16.67
CA VAL A 114 13.87 -15.96 -17.10
C VAL A 114 13.67 -16.39 -18.56
N SER A 115 12.42 -16.44 -19.04
CA SER A 115 12.10 -16.83 -20.42
C SER A 115 12.37 -15.74 -21.48
N THR A 116 12.51 -14.48 -21.06
CA THR A 116 12.76 -13.32 -21.93
C THR A 116 14.21 -12.84 -21.94
N SER A 117 15.10 -13.53 -21.23
CA SER A 117 16.55 -13.28 -21.19
C SER A 117 17.29 -14.38 -21.95
#